data_AF-S4UTR5-F1
#
_entry.id   AF-S4UTR5-F1
#
_cell.length_a   1.000
_cell.length_b   1.000
_cell.length_c   1.000
_cell.angle_alpha   90.00
_cell.angle_beta   90.00
_cell.angle_gamma   90.00
#
_symmetry.space_group_name_H-M   'P 1'
#
loop_
_entity.id
_entity.type
_entity.pdbx_description
1 polymer ?
#
loop_
_entity_poly.entity_id
_entity_poly.type
_entity_poly.pdbx_seq_one_letter_code
_entity_poly.pdbx_strand_id
1 'polypeptide(L)'
;VVVVDTQETGIRLVHALLACAENLRAAYALLKQIPLLAASQGGALRKLADYFSEALTRRAARFLPLPDNSLLDTGFPDLLHAHFFPPGTYLKFAHLTANQAILEAFAGCRRVHDVDFGIK
;
A
#
# COMPACT_ATOMS: atom_id res chain seq x y z
N VAL A 1 -28.02 -7.63 -13.58
CA VAL A 1 -28.27 -6.34 -12.90
C VAL A 1 -27.37 -6.13 -11.66
N VAL A 2 -26.66 -7.14 -11.15
CA VAL A 2 -25.79 -7.02 -9.95
C VAL A 2 -24.53 -6.15 -10.14
N VAL A 3 -23.99 -6.04 -11.37
CA VAL A 3 -22.72 -5.34 -11.65
C VAL A 3 -22.80 -3.82 -11.42
N VAL A 4 -23.94 -3.20 -11.69
CA VAL A 4 -24.12 -1.74 -11.52
C VAL A 4 -24.07 -1.35 -10.04
N ASP A 5 -24.68 -2.17 -9.18
CA ASP A 5 -24.69 -1.97 -7.73
C ASP A 5 -23.28 -2.13 -7.12
N THR A 6 -22.48 -3.07 -7.63
CA THR A 6 -21.08 -3.24 -7.16
C THR A 6 -20.17 -2.05 -7.47
N GLN A 7 -20.34 -1.38 -8.61
CA GLN A 7 -19.53 -0.21 -8.95
C GLN A 7 -19.94 1.01 -8.11
N GLU A 8 -21.24 1.24 -7.94
CA GLU A 8 -21.75 2.35 -7.13
C GLU A 8 -21.37 2.21 -5.66
N THR A 9 -21.50 1.01 -5.09
CA THR A 9 -21.04 0.71 -3.73
C THR A 9 -19.53 0.87 -3.58
N GLY A 10 -18.74 0.57 -4.62
CA GLY A 10 -17.30 0.82 -4.67
C GLY A 10 -16.94 2.32 -4.63
N ILE A 11 -17.65 3.16 -5.38
CA ILE A 11 -17.47 4.62 -5.33
C ILE A 11 -17.83 5.17 -3.94
N ARG A 12 -18.97 4.72 -3.39
CA ARG A 12 -19.41 5.12 -2.04
C ARG A 12 -18.43 4.70 -0.96
N LEU A 13 -17.80 3.53 -1.11
CA LEU A 13 -16.74 3.06 -0.22
C LEU A 13 -15.54 4.03 -0.23
N VAL A 14 -15.06 4.44 -1.41
CA VAL A 14 -13.93 5.38 -1.53
C VAL A 14 -14.30 6.74 -0.92
N HIS A 15 -15.50 7.25 -1.20
CA HIS A 15 -15.97 8.50 -0.59
C HIS A 15 -16.08 8.41 0.94
N ALA A 16 -16.55 7.28 1.48
CA ALA A 16 -16.63 7.06 2.93
C ALA A 16 -15.23 7.05 3.58
N LEU A 17 -14.25 6.39 2.95
CA LEU A 17 -12.86 6.39 3.40
C LEU A 17 -12.25 7.80 3.37
N LEU A 18 -12.48 8.56 2.31
CA LEU A 18 -12.00 9.94 2.18
C LEU A 18 -12.60 10.84 3.26
N ALA A 19 -13.92 10.77 3.45
CA ALA A 19 -14.61 11.56 4.48
C ALA A 19 -14.12 11.22 5.90
N CYS A 20 -13.81 9.95 6.18
CA CYS A 20 -13.17 9.56 7.45
C CYS A 20 -11.79 10.21 7.63
N ALA A 21 -10.99 10.27 6.56
CA ALA A 21 -9.64 10.85 6.60
C ALA A 21 -9.67 12.38 6.80
N GLU A 22 -10.65 13.07 6.21
CA GLU A 22 -10.82 14.52 6.33
C GLU A 22 -11.37 14.93 7.71
N ASN A 23 -12.26 14.12 8.29
CA ASN A 23 -12.87 14.43 9.58
C ASN A 23 -12.85 13.23 10.54
N LEU A 24 -11.73 13.06 11.24
CA LEU A 24 -11.52 11.98 12.20
C LEU A 24 -12.52 12.00 13.38
N ARG A 25 -13.13 13.15 13.69
CA ARG A 25 -14.14 13.26 14.76
C ARG A 25 -15.46 12.62 14.33
N ALA A 26 -15.83 12.77 13.05
CA ALA A 26 -17.00 12.13 12.45
C ALA A 26 -16.72 10.70 11.94
N ALA A 27 -15.44 10.32 11.81
CA ALA A 27 -15.02 9.04 11.26
C ALA A 27 -15.62 7.83 11.98
N TYR A 28 -15.83 7.88 13.30
CA TYR A 28 -16.43 6.75 14.03
C TYR A 28 -17.83 6.35 13.55
N ALA A 29 -18.62 7.29 13.03
CA ALA A 29 -19.93 6.99 12.47
C ALA A 29 -19.83 6.37 11.07
N LEU A 30 -18.88 6.86 10.27
CA LEU A 30 -18.64 6.42 8.89
C LEU A 30 -17.89 5.08 8.82
N LEU A 31 -16.97 4.83 9.76
CA LEU A 31 -16.24 3.57 9.91
C LEU A 31 -17.18 2.37 10.12
N LYS A 32 -18.37 2.58 10.70
CA LYS A 32 -19.38 1.53 10.84
C LYS A 32 -20.01 1.11 9.50
N GLN A 33 -20.00 1.99 8.50
CA GLN A 33 -20.58 1.72 7.18
C GLN A 33 -19.59 1.03 6.23
N ILE A 34 -18.28 1.23 6.45
CA ILE A 34 -17.22 0.69 5.58
C ILE A 34 -17.27 -0.84 5.46
N PRO A 35 -17.43 -1.64 6.54
CA PRO A 35 -17.53 -3.10 6.43
C PRO A 35 -18.69 -3.59 5.57
N LEU A 36 -19.84 -2.88 5.63
CA LEU A 36 -21.03 -3.19 4.83
C LEU A 36 -20.78 -2.91 3.35
N LEU A 37 -20.22 -1.74 3.03
CA LEU A 37 -19.87 -1.38 1.66
C LEU A 37 -18.81 -2.34 1.10
N ALA A 38 -17.80 -2.67 1.90
CA ALA A 38 -16.73 -3.58 1.54
C ALA A 38 -17.21 -5.02 1.33
N ALA A 39 -18.30 -5.47 1.97
CA ALA A 39 -18.81 -6.84 1.82
C ALA A 39 -19.29 -7.14 0.39
N SER A 40 -19.72 -6.10 -0.32
CA SER A 40 -20.10 -6.16 -1.73
C SER A 40 -18.92 -6.10 -2.70
N GLN A 41 -17.70 -5.82 -2.20
CA GLN A 41 -16.51 -5.60 -3.01
C GLN A 41 -15.59 -6.82 -3.00
N GLY A 42 -15.01 -7.13 -4.15
CA GLY A 42 -13.91 -8.09 -4.29
C GLY A 42 -12.59 -7.39 -4.64
N GLY A 43 -11.52 -8.17 -4.72
CA GLY A 43 -10.24 -7.74 -5.29
C GLY A 43 -9.63 -6.51 -4.60
N ALA A 44 -9.22 -5.51 -5.40
CA ALA A 44 -8.48 -4.34 -4.92
C ALA A 44 -9.30 -3.44 -3.99
N LEU A 45 -10.59 -3.22 -4.27
CA LEU A 45 -11.44 -2.34 -3.46
C LEU A 45 -11.70 -2.90 -2.06
N ARG A 46 -11.88 -4.23 -1.94
CA ARG A 46 -11.98 -4.89 -0.63
C ARG A 46 -10.72 -4.69 0.20
N LYS A 47 -9.55 -4.91 -0.41
CA LYS A 47 -8.25 -4.70 0.25
C LYS A 47 -8.06 -3.25 0.69
N LEU A 48 -8.41 -2.28 -0.16
CA LEU A 48 -8.39 -0.86 0.19
C LEU A 48 -9.26 -0.59 1.42
N ALA A 49 -10.49 -1.12 1.45
CA ALA A 49 -11.36 -0.96 2.62
C ALA A 49 -10.74 -1.52 3.89
N ASP A 50 -10.22 -2.75 3.84
CA ASP A 50 -9.68 -3.44 5.01
C ASP A 50 -8.47 -2.67 5.58
N TYR A 51 -7.47 -2.34 4.76
CA TYR A 51 -6.26 -1.64 5.23
C TYR A 51 -6.54 -0.19 5.68
N PHE A 52 -7.30 0.58 4.90
CA PHE A 52 -7.55 1.98 5.24
C PHE A 52 -8.49 2.13 6.43
N SER A 53 -9.52 1.28 6.56
CA SER A 53 -10.41 1.34 7.72
C SER A 53 -9.69 1.04 9.02
N GLU A 54 -8.77 0.07 9.00
CA GLU A 54 -7.92 -0.25 10.15
C GLU A 54 -7.00 0.93 10.50
N ALA A 55 -6.28 1.49 9.52
CA ALA A 55 -5.38 2.62 9.73
C ALA A 55 -6.13 3.87 10.25
N LEU A 56 -7.30 4.17 9.68
CA LEU A 56 -8.14 5.28 10.11
C LEU A 56 -8.71 5.08 11.52
N THR A 57 -9.08 3.86 11.89
CA THR A 57 -9.52 3.53 13.25
C THR A 57 -8.39 3.74 14.25
N ARG A 58 -7.19 3.24 13.95
CA ARG A 58 -5.99 3.44 14.79
C ARG A 58 -5.67 4.93 14.94
N ARG A 59 -5.72 5.69 13.83
CA ARG A 59 -5.49 7.14 13.83
C ARG A 59 -6.54 7.90 14.65
N ALA A 60 -7.83 7.58 14.48
CA ALA A 60 -8.92 8.22 15.23
C ALA A 60 -8.81 7.97 16.74
N ALA A 61 -8.39 6.76 17.12
CA ALA A 61 -8.11 6.39 18.51
C ALA A 61 -6.81 7.01 19.07
N ARG A 62 -6.06 7.78 18.26
CA ARG A 62 -4.70 8.26 18.58
C ARG A 62 -3.79 7.12 19.06
N PHE A 63 -3.97 5.94 18.50
CA PHE A 63 -3.15 4.79 18.81
C PHE A 63 -1.71 5.11 18.40
N LEU A 64 -0.80 5.11 19.38
CA LEU A 64 0.63 5.10 19.13
C LEU A 64 1.06 3.63 19.20
N PRO A 65 1.36 2.98 18.06
CA PRO A 65 2.05 1.71 18.13
C PRO A 65 3.39 1.92 18.84
N LEU A 66 3.76 1.01 19.72
CA LEU A 66 5.18 0.80 20.00
C LEU A 66 5.86 0.49 18.65
N PRO A 67 7.10 0.94 18.41
CA PRO A 67 7.81 0.62 17.18
C PRO A 67 7.87 -0.90 17.05
N ASP A 68 7.02 -1.43 16.18
CA ASP A 68 6.90 -2.84 15.90
C ASP A 68 7.67 -3.11 14.62
N ASN A 69 8.89 -3.63 14.79
CA ASN A 69 9.73 -4.04 13.67
C ASN A 69 9.23 -5.36 13.06
N SER A 70 8.14 -5.98 13.53
CA SER A 70 7.61 -7.23 12.98
C SER A 70 7.23 -7.14 11.49
N LEU A 71 6.80 -5.96 11.01
CA LEU A 71 6.55 -5.71 9.58
C LEU A 71 7.85 -5.53 8.77
N LEU A 72 8.95 -5.17 9.46
CA LEU A 72 10.30 -5.11 8.89
C LEU A 72 11.02 -6.47 9.02
N ASP A 73 10.46 -7.40 9.78
CA ASP A 73 11.00 -8.72 10.05
C ASP A 73 10.71 -9.66 8.87
N THR A 74 11.39 -9.36 7.76
CA THR A 74 11.95 -10.23 6.71
C THR A 74 11.15 -11.40 6.10
N GLY A 75 9.89 -11.67 6.44
CA GLY A 75 9.08 -12.75 5.85
C GLY A 75 7.78 -12.30 5.18
N PHE A 76 7.25 -11.14 5.58
CA PHE A 76 5.99 -10.60 5.07
C PHE A 76 6.08 -9.98 3.65
N PRO A 77 7.19 -9.29 3.28
CA PRO A 77 7.36 -8.77 1.93
C PRO A 77 7.41 -9.91 0.92
N ASP A 78 8.19 -10.97 1.15
CA ASP A 78 8.44 -12.04 0.18
C ASP A 78 7.17 -12.80 -0.24
N LEU A 79 6.24 -13.04 0.69
CA LEU A 79 4.96 -13.67 0.42
C LEU A 79 3.98 -12.77 -0.36
N LEU A 80 3.95 -11.46 -0.07
CA LEU A 80 3.14 -10.50 -0.83
C LEU A 80 3.76 -10.13 -2.19
N HIS A 81 5.10 -10.06 -2.26
CA HIS A 81 5.87 -9.78 -3.47
C HIS A 81 5.73 -10.90 -4.49
N ALA A 82 5.65 -12.16 -4.07
CA ALA A 82 5.56 -13.29 -4.98
C ALA A 82 4.15 -13.47 -5.59
N HIS A 83 3.09 -13.07 -4.88
CA HIS A 83 1.71 -13.41 -5.23
C HIS A 83 0.87 -12.28 -5.85
N PHE A 84 1.21 -11.00 -5.64
CA PHE A 84 0.36 -9.89 -6.11
C PHE A 84 0.98 -8.96 -7.14
N PHE A 85 2.31 -8.93 -7.21
CA PHE A 85 3.07 -8.30 -8.28
C PHE A 85 3.91 -9.42 -8.88
N PRO A 86 4.12 -9.52 -10.20
CA PRO A 86 5.18 -10.39 -10.70
C PRO A 86 6.46 -9.96 -9.98
N PRO A 87 7.03 -10.79 -9.09
CA PRO A 87 8.15 -10.39 -8.27
C PRO A 87 9.27 -9.96 -9.23
N GLY A 88 9.57 -8.67 -9.19
CA GLY A 88 10.64 -8.10 -9.96
C GLY A 88 10.29 -7.24 -11.16
N THR A 89 9.05 -6.95 -11.59
CA THR A 89 8.91 -6.01 -12.73
C THR A 89 9.36 -4.58 -12.36
N TYR A 90 8.87 -4.04 -11.24
CA TYR A 90 9.27 -2.71 -10.77
C TYR A 90 10.72 -2.68 -10.27
N LEU A 91 11.14 -3.72 -9.53
CA LEU A 91 12.52 -3.83 -9.05
C LEU A 91 13.51 -4.05 -10.21
N LYS A 92 13.22 -4.92 -11.18
CA LYS A 92 14.08 -5.08 -12.36
C LYS A 92 14.12 -3.80 -13.18
N PHE A 93 13.00 -3.10 -13.34
CA PHE A 93 13.02 -1.78 -13.99
C PHE A 93 13.95 -0.82 -13.26
N ALA A 94 13.78 -0.66 -11.94
CA ALA A 94 14.63 0.21 -11.13
C ALA A 94 16.11 -0.20 -11.20
N HIS A 95 16.42 -1.49 -11.07
CA HIS A 95 17.77 -2.02 -11.19
C HIS A 95 18.38 -1.79 -12.57
N LEU A 96 17.65 -2.06 -13.66
CA LEU A 96 18.15 -1.87 -15.02
C LEU A 96 18.39 -0.39 -15.30
N THR A 97 17.47 0.50 -14.90
CA THR A 97 17.62 1.94 -15.07
C THR A 97 18.76 2.50 -14.22
N ALA A 98 18.87 2.10 -12.95
CA ALA A 98 19.94 2.54 -12.07
C ALA A 98 21.30 2.04 -12.58
N ASN A 99 21.42 0.74 -12.90
CA ASN A 99 22.66 0.15 -13.38
C ASN A 99 23.09 0.77 -14.70
N GLN A 100 22.16 1.09 -15.61
CA GLN A 100 22.49 1.80 -16.85
C GLN A 100 23.08 3.18 -16.56
N ALA A 101 22.45 3.96 -15.69
CA ALA A 101 22.95 5.29 -15.31
C ALA A 101 24.31 5.21 -14.60
N ILE A 102 24.52 4.22 -13.72
CA ILE A 102 25.78 3.96 -13.03
C ILE A 102 26.90 3.61 -14.03
N LEU A 103 26.63 2.70 -14.97
CA LEU A 103 27.61 2.29 -15.98
C LEU A 103 28.01 3.43 -16.90
N GLU A 104 27.06 4.29 -17.28
CA GLU A 104 27.33 5.50 -18.07
C GLU A 104 28.14 6.53 -17.28
N ALA A 105 27.77 6.78 -16.01
CA ALA A 105 28.45 7.75 -15.17
C ALA A 105 29.90 7.37 -14.85
N PHE A 106 30.20 6.06 -14.75
CA PHE A 106 31.54 5.55 -14.44
C PHE A 106 32.32 5.06 -15.66
N ALA A 107 31.87 5.37 -16.88
CA ALA A 107 32.57 4.98 -18.10
C ALA A 107 34.03 5.52 -18.11
N GLY A 108 35.00 4.61 -18.23
CA GLY A 108 36.43 4.94 -18.22
C GLY A 108 37.06 5.10 -16.82
N CYS A 109 36.30 4.98 -15.74
CA CYS A 109 36.85 4.97 -14.39
C CYS A 109 37.58 3.65 -14.08
N ARG A 110 38.79 3.71 -13.50
CA ARG A 110 39.57 2.52 -13.09
C ARG A 110 39.19 1.98 -11.70
N ARG A 111 38.43 2.76 -10.93
CA ARG A 111 37.94 2.41 -9.60
C ARG A 111 36.59 3.06 -9.39
N VAL A 112 35.62 2.28 -8.92
CA VAL A 112 34.25 2.72 -8.62
C VAL A 112 33.96 2.37 -7.16
N HIS A 113 33.28 3.27 -6.45
CA HIS A 113 32.72 3.02 -5.13
C HIS A 113 31.23 3.35 -5.19
N ASP A 114 30.40 2.33 -5.00
CA ASP A 114 28.95 2.41 -5.00
C ASP A 114 28.43 2.08 -3.59
N VAL A 115 27.42 2.81 -3.13
CA VAL A 115 26.84 2.68 -1.80
C VAL A 115 25.36 2.34 -1.95
N ASP A 116 25.04 1.07 -1.75
CA ASP A 116 23.67 0.58 -1.70
C ASP A 116 23.10 0.72 -0.28
N PHE A 117 21.97 1.44 -0.17
CA PHE A 117 21.27 1.62 1.10
C PHE A 117 20.40 0.42 1.49
N GLY A 118 20.23 -0.58 0.63
CA GLY A 118 19.58 -1.85 0.95
C GLY A 118 18.10 -1.72 1.35
N ILE A 119 17.41 -0.68 0.89
CA ILE A 119 15.98 -0.48 1.14
C ILE A 119 15.22 -1.58 0.38
N LYS A 120 14.66 -2.54 1.12
CA LYS A 120 13.82 -3.63 0.60
C LYS A 120 12.34 -3.27 0.65
#